data_AF-A0A9D5PV05-F1
#
_entry.id   AF-A0A9D5PV05-F1
#
_cell.length_a   1.000
_cell.length_b   1.000
_cell.length_c   1.000
_cell.angle_alpha   90.00
_cell.angle_beta   90.00
_cell.angle_gamma   90.00
#
_symmetry.space_group_name_H-M   'P 1'
#
loop_
_entity.id
_entity.type
_entity.pdbx_description
1 polymer ?
#
loop_
_entity_poly.entity_id
_entity_poly.type
_entity_poly.pdbx_seq_one_letter_code
_entity_poly.pdbx_strand_id
1 'polypeptide(L)'
;MRISSSQTAIRWDFLMRFCPLSSTEMRFTPMAKNKSLIICIILAVLLTAAIAASAVLVITGDRRHETELETLRKQLSDESSQMELTIGGLESEQARLESELAKAKDELAKLEHELSEALKAAKTSAESLSAEITKKNNEIWLLETDLANFKNSFGVDVVAQARLSEEIVTYIETMCPYVRMADKVDDKTGEIKTYKWVAVADLIEEERKKAVDAKDEIIRSDEELAGMVDGARTAYEEQLTRTLRARVLAREDVFYPSISIYYENLRSGFHFDYKSDVVYDSASVIKAPWVLSLLQAVSADEKKYTANVMSGKTELEKIDTNGDGTPDKVKIAYSDPTYDLSETVIYDKETMHKTGSGKIKDMADGTEFTWLQFIQYTLEASDNVAYQALRGRYGFTRMTNLASRVGAKSVLQSGRNMTAADAGKLFRAIWEFTENDDTYGPIMAASMRKAGHTVIIPYAVYPTGTMHKYGWDTNAYHDAAIVLHKNPYVLAVFTDLDKGGDEINAFLQGAVKMVHELHLGFSE
;
A
#
# COMPACT_ATOMS: atom_id res chain seq x y z
N MET A 1 41.59 5.41 -0.45
CA MET A 1 41.59 6.60 0.43
C MET A 1 41.28 6.10 1.84
N ARG A 2 42.16 6.31 2.84
CA ARG A 2 41.99 5.88 4.24
C ARG A 2 41.42 7.04 5.08
N ILE A 3 40.31 6.82 5.77
CA ILE A 3 39.84 7.49 7.00
C ILE A 3 39.04 6.42 7.78
N SER A 4 39.65 5.70 8.72
CA SER A 4 39.51 5.77 10.20
C SER A 4 38.10 6.00 10.78
N SER A 5 37.52 4.90 11.28
CA SER A 5 36.77 4.71 12.53
C SER A 5 36.24 5.92 13.32
N SER A 6 34.93 5.92 13.64
CA SER A 6 34.44 5.86 15.03
C SER A 6 32.91 5.73 15.14
N GLN A 7 32.49 4.68 15.88
CA GLN A 7 31.35 4.63 16.82
C GLN A 7 29.90 4.62 16.28
N THR A 8 29.29 3.43 16.23
CA THR A 8 28.30 2.97 17.24
C THR A 8 28.11 1.46 17.09
N ALA A 9 29.04 0.69 17.67
CA ALA A 9 28.81 -0.72 17.96
C ALA A 9 28.11 -0.80 19.33
N ILE A 10 26.82 -1.11 19.31
CA ILE A 10 26.07 -1.42 20.53
C ILE A 10 26.62 -2.75 21.04
N ARG A 11 27.50 -2.65 22.05
CA ARG A 11 28.07 -3.78 22.78
C ARG A 11 26.98 -4.47 23.61
N TRP A 12 26.86 -5.77 23.43
CA TRP A 12 26.07 -6.72 24.22
C TRP A 12 26.60 -6.97 25.66
N ASP A 13 27.24 -5.99 26.30
CA ASP A 13 28.00 -6.18 27.56
C ASP A 13 27.27 -5.69 28.83
N PHE A 14 25.95 -5.50 28.82
CA PHE A 14 25.23 -4.92 29.98
C PHE A 14 24.29 -5.86 30.75
N LEU A 15 24.29 -7.18 30.49
CA LEU A 15 23.37 -8.12 31.17
C LEU A 15 24.04 -9.30 31.90
N MET A 16 25.32 -9.16 32.30
CA MET A 16 26.03 -10.15 33.10
C MET A 16 26.91 -9.51 34.20
N ARG A 17 26.32 -8.64 35.04
CA ARG A 17 26.96 -8.21 36.30
C ARG A 17 25.94 -8.05 37.41
N PHE A 18 25.47 -9.17 37.98
CA PHE A 18 25.13 -9.31 39.40
C PHE A 18 24.90 -10.79 39.70
N CYS A 19 25.97 -11.58 39.83
CA CYS A 19 26.02 -12.72 40.75
C CYS A 19 27.45 -13.28 40.84
N PRO A 20 28.28 -12.90 41.81
CA PRO A 20 29.43 -13.69 42.19
C PRO A 20 29.01 -14.64 43.32
N LEU A 21 28.56 -15.85 42.97
CA LEU A 21 28.62 -16.98 43.90
C LEU A 21 29.97 -17.67 43.70
N SER A 22 31.02 -16.99 44.16
CA SER A 22 32.30 -17.64 44.45
C SER A 22 32.12 -18.53 45.67
N SER A 23 32.27 -19.84 45.43
CA SER A 23 32.88 -20.81 46.34
C SER A 23 33.25 -20.28 47.72
N THR A 24 32.32 -20.35 48.67
CA THR A 24 32.66 -20.39 50.08
C THR A 24 32.40 -21.81 50.52
N GLU A 25 33.48 -22.55 50.76
CA GLU A 25 33.44 -23.86 51.41
C GLU A 25 32.63 -23.72 52.71
N MET A 26 31.36 -24.11 52.66
CA MET A 26 30.60 -24.32 53.88
C MET A 26 31.04 -25.68 54.42
N ARG A 27 32.13 -25.65 55.19
CA ARG A 27 32.54 -26.76 56.05
C ARG A 27 31.35 -27.08 56.95
N PHE A 28 30.61 -28.13 56.61
CA PHE A 28 29.76 -28.81 57.56
C PHE A 28 30.68 -29.43 58.61
N THR A 29 30.89 -28.71 59.71
CA THR A 29 31.29 -29.35 60.96
C THR A 29 30.19 -30.36 61.32
N PRO A 30 30.51 -31.63 61.61
CA PRO A 30 29.49 -32.62 61.92
C PRO A 30 28.69 -32.17 63.15
N MET A 31 27.36 -32.31 63.09
CA MET A 31 26.43 -32.20 64.21
C MET A 31 26.64 -33.31 65.27
N ALA A 32 27.90 -33.66 65.60
CA ALA A 32 28.22 -34.57 66.69
C ALA A 32 28.01 -33.91 68.07
N LYS A 33 27.96 -32.56 68.15
CA LYS A 33 27.84 -31.83 69.43
C LYS A 33 26.47 -31.90 70.11
N ASN A 34 25.38 -32.15 69.38
CA ASN A 34 24.04 -32.18 70.00
C ASN A 34 23.71 -33.52 70.67
N LYS A 35 24.20 -34.66 70.16
CA LYS A 35 24.01 -35.95 70.84
C LYS A 35 24.71 -35.97 72.20
N SER A 36 25.94 -35.44 72.30
CA SER A 36 26.66 -35.35 73.57
C SER A 36 26.02 -34.37 74.56
N LEU A 37 25.52 -33.22 74.10
CA LEU A 37 24.88 -32.24 74.98
C LEU A 37 23.55 -32.75 75.55
N ILE A 38 22.73 -33.42 74.72
CA ILE A 38 21.46 -34.02 75.16
C ILE A 38 21.72 -35.18 76.13
N ILE A 39 22.69 -36.04 75.85
CA ILE A 39 23.11 -37.12 76.78
C ILE A 39 23.62 -36.53 78.10
N CYS A 40 24.40 -35.45 78.08
CA CYS A 40 24.87 -34.77 79.30
C CYS A 40 23.73 -34.13 80.10
N ILE A 41 22.73 -33.54 79.46
CA ILE A 41 21.55 -32.97 80.14
C ILE A 41 20.71 -34.09 80.76
N ILE A 42 20.51 -35.21 80.06
CA ILE A 42 19.78 -36.38 80.58
C ILE A 42 20.53 -37.00 81.78
N LEU A 43 21.85 -37.17 81.67
CA LEU A 43 22.68 -37.67 82.77
C LEU A 43 22.65 -36.70 83.97
N ALA A 44 22.65 -35.39 83.74
CA ALA A 44 22.54 -34.40 84.82
C ALA A 44 21.19 -34.49 85.53
N VAL A 45 20.08 -34.60 84.79
CA VAL A 45 18.71 -34.75 85.35
C VAL A 45 18.59 -36.04 86.16
N LEU A 46 19.07 -37.17 85.63
CA LEU A 46 19.08 -38.47 86.32
C LEU A 46 19.94 -38.43 87.59
N LEU A 47 21.08 -37.73 87.56
CA LEU A 47 21.95 -37.56 88.73
C LEU A 47 21.26 -36.72 89.81
N THR A 48 20.58 -35.62 89.46
CA THR A 48 19.79 -34.83 90.42
C THR A 48 18.62 -35.61 91.00
N ALA A 49 17.93 -36.42 90.19
CA ALA A 49 16.83 -37.27 90.66
C ALA A 49 17.32 -38.38 91.62
N ALA A 50 18.47 -39.01 91.31
CA ALA A 50 19.10 -39.99 92.18
C ALA A 50 19.59 -39.38 93.51
N ILE A 51 20.15 -38.16 93.47
CA ILE A 51 20.56 -37.42 94.67
C ILE A 51 19.33 -37.02 95.51
N ALA A 52 18.24 -36.56 94.89
CA ALA A 52 17.00 -36.23 95.58
C ALA A 52 16.35 -37.48 96.23
N ALA A 53 16.31 -38.61 95.52
CA ALA A 53 15.83 -39.89 96.07
C ALA A 53 16.70 -40.39 97.24
N SER A 54 18.02 -40.19 97.16
CA SER A 54 18.97 -40.55 98.22
C SER A 54 18.82 -39.64 99.46
N ALA A 55 18.54 -38.34 99.26
CA ALA A 55 18.29 -37.39 100.34
C ALA A 55 16.97 -37.65 101.07
N VAL A 56 15.93 -38.10 100.37
CA VAL A 56 14.64 -38.49 100.95
C VAL A 56 14.76 -39.79 101.77
N LEU A 57 15.57 -40.75 101.33
CA LEU A 57 15.83 -42.00 102.06
C LEU A 57 16.62 -41.83 103.37
N VAL A 58 17.41 -40.75 103.50
CA VAL A 58 18.25 -40.49 104.68
C VAL A 58 17.52 -39.70 105.78
N ILE A 59 16.41 -39.00 105.48
CA ILE A 59 15.81 -38.02 106.41
C ILE A 59 14.56 -38.54 107.15
N THR A 60 13.83 -39.57 106.68
CA THR A 60 12.61 -40.03 107.38
C THR A 60 12.39 -41.55 107.30
N GLY A 61 12.67 -42.26 108.40
CA GLY A 61 12.26 -43.65 108.60
C GLY A 61 10.77 -43.76 108.96
N ASP A 62 9.89 -43.87 107.97
CA ASP A 62 8.48 -44.21 108.17
C ASP A 62 7.88 -44.92 106.94
N ARG A 63 6.99 -45.89 107.15
CA ARG A 63 6.45 -46.88 106.19
C ARG A 63 5.46 -46.30 105.14
N ARG A 64 5.56 -45.01 104.79
CA ARG A 64 4.74 -44.35 103.74
C ARG A 64 5.48 -44.08 102.41
N HIS A 65 6.78 -44.36 102.33
CA HIS A 65 7.60 -44.00 101.15
C HIS A 65 7.68 -45.06 100.03
N GLU A 66 7.23 -46.29 100.28
CA GLU A 66 7.26 -47.36 99.25
C GLU A 66 6.32 -47.01 98.08
N THR A 67 5.16 -46.41 98.39
CA THR A 67 4.19 -45.96 97.38
C THR A 67 4.69 -44.75 96.58
N GLU A 68 5.38 -43.79 97.20
CA GLU A 68 5.95 -42.62 96.50
C GLU A 68 7.14 -43.00 95.59
N LEU A 69 8.03 -43.90 96.06
CA LEU A 69 9.12 -44.45 95.25
C LEU A 69 8.61 -45.26 94.06
N GLU A 70 7.53 -46.03 94.24
CA GLU A 70 6.90 -46.79 93.18
C GLU A 70 6.18 -45.88 92.17
N THR A 71 5.60 -44.78 92.64
CA THR A 71 5.00 -43.73 91.78
C THR A 71 6.07 -43.00 90.96
N LEU A 72 7.20 -42.64 91.57
CA LEU A 72 8.35 -42.03 90.88
C LEU A 72 9.01 -42.98 89.89
N ARG A 73 9.17 -44.26 90.23
CA ARG A 73 9.67 -45.29 89.29
C ARG A 73 8.74 -45.46 88.10
N LYS A 74 7.43 -45.43 88.33
CA LYS A 74 6.44 -45.50 87.26
C LYS A 74 6.49 -44.26 86.37
N GLN A 75 6.56 -43.05 86.94
CA GLN A 75 6.73 -41.82 86.17
C GLN A 75 8.03 -41.82 85.37
N LEU A 76 9.15 -42.26 85.94
CA LEU A 76 10.43 -42.35 85.24
C LEU A 76 10.39 -43.39 84.11
N SER A 77 9.70 -44.52 84.33
CA SER A 77 9.47 -45.53 83.30
C SER A 77 8.59 -44.99 82.17
N ASP A 78 7.51 -44.29 82.50
CA ASP A 78 6.58 -43.69 81.54
C ASP A 78 7.27 -42.57 80.73
N GLU A 79 8.09 -41.73 81.37
CA GLU A 79 8.92 -40.71 80.71
C GLU A 79 10.02 -41.34 79.83
N SER A 80 10.68 -42.41 80.29
CA SER A 80 11.66 -43.14 79.49
C SER A 80 11.01 -43.75 78.25
N SER A 81 9.81 -44.34 78.39
CA SER A 81 9.04 -44.86 77.26
C SER A 81 8.58 -43.76 76.30
N GLN A 82 8.14 -42.59 76.80
CA GLN A 82 7.83 -41.43 75.94
C GLN A 82 9.06 -40.91 75.20
N MET A 83 10.23 -40.92 75.86
CA MET A 83 11.47 -40.46 75.24
C MET A 83 11.95 -41.44 74.16
N GLU A 84 11.83 -42.75 74.38
CA GLU A 84 12.09 -43.76 73.34
C GLU A 84 11.16 -43.61 72.14
N LEU A 85 9.85 -43.36 72.36
CA LEU A 85 8.89 -43.08 71.29
C LEU A 85 9.26 -41.81 70.51
N THR A 86 9.71 -40.76 71.21
CA THR A 86 10.13 -39.50 70.58
C THR A 86 11.41 -39.69 69.76
N ILE A 87 12.38 -40.45 70.28
CA ILE A 87 13.62 -40.78 69.56
C ILE A 87 13.30 -41.60 68.30
N GLY A 88 12.45 -42.63 68.41
CA GLY A 88 12.03 -43.42 67.24
C GLY A 88 11.27 -42.59 66.20
N GLY A 89 10.46 -41.61 66.64
CA GLY A 89 9.81 -40.64 65.76
C GLY A 89 10.81 -39.73 65.03
N LEU A 90 11.81 -39.22 65.74
CA LEU A 90 12.87 -38.38 65.16
C LEU A 90 13.78 -39.16 64.20
N GLU A 91 14.09 -40.42 64.50
CA GLU A 91 14.85 -41.30 63.60
C GLU A 91 14.08 -41.59 62.31
N SER A 92 12.77 -41.82 62.42
CA SER A 92 11.89 -41.99 61.26
C SER A 92 11.83 -40.74 60.39
N GLU A 93 11.75 -39.56 61.01
CA GLU A 93 11.75 -38.27 60.32
C GLU A 93 13.10 -37.95 59.68
N GLN A 94 14.21 -38.29 60.35
CA GLN A 94 15.56 -38.18 59.77
C GLN A 94 15.69 -39.05 58.51
N ALA A 95 15.23 -40.30 58.56
CA ALA A 95 15.25 -41.19 57.41
C ALA A 95 14.37 -40.66 56.25
N ARG A 96 13.22 -40.05 56.57
CA ARG A 96 12.35 -39.40 55.57
C ARG A 96 13.08 -38.23 54.88
N LEU A 97 13.70 -37.34 55.67
CA LEU A 97 14.43 -36.18 55.15
C LEU A 97 15.66 -36.59 54.32
N GLU A 98 16.38 -37.63 54.72
CA GLU A 98 17.50 -38.17 53.94
C GLU A 98 17.04 -38.73 52.59
N SER A 99 15.88 -39.40 52.55
CA SER A 99 15.25 -39.87 51.31
C SER A 99 14.79 -38.72 50.41
N GLU A 100 14.18 -37.68 50.97
CA GLU A 100 13.79 -36.48 50.22
C GLU A 100 14.99 -35.72 49.68
N LEU A 101 16.07 -35.60 50.47
CA LEU A 101 17.32 -34.99 50.03
C LEU A 101 17.97 -35.77 48.88
N ALA A 102 17.93 -37.10 48.91
CA ALA A 102 18.41 -37.93 47.81
C ALA A 102 17.61 -37.67 46.52
N LYS A 103 16.28 -37.65 46.61
CA LYS A 103 15.40 -37.34 45.46
C LYS A 103 15.67 -35.95 44.89
N ALA A 104 15.80 -34.93 45.75
CA ALA A 104 16.08 -33.57 45.33
C ALA A 104 17.44 -33.45 44.62
N LYS A 105 18.46 -34.22 45.06
CA LYS A 105 19.76 -34.28 44.39
C LYS A 105 19.69 -34.93 43.01
N ASP A 106 18.91 -36.00 42.87
CA ASP A 106 18.70 -36.65 41.58
C ASP A 106 17.94 -35.74 40.61
N GLU A 107 16.92 -35.02 41.08
CA GLU A 107 16.20 -34.01 40.28
C GLU A 107 17.12 -32.85 39.87
N LEU A 108 17.97 -32.35 40.77
CA LEU A 108 18.94 -31.30 40.46
C LEU A 108 19.92 -31.76 39.36
N ALA A 109 20.47 -32.96 39.48
CA ALA A 109 21.38 -33.51 38.47
C ALA A 109 20.70 -33.66 37.09
N LYS A 110 19.42 -34.03 37.08
CA LYS A 110 18.61 -34.10 35.85
C LYS A 110 18.42 -32.71 35.22
N LEU A 111 18.05 -31.72 36.02
CA LEU A 111 17.86 -30.34 35.55
C LEU A 111 19.17 -29.73 35.04
N GLU A 112 20.30 -29.99 35.71
CA GLU A 112 21.63 -29.56 35.25
C GLU A 112 21.98 -30.17 33.89
N HIS A 113 21.66 -31.45 33.68
CA HIS A 113 21.86 -32.11 32.39
C HIS A 113 20.96 -31.52 31.29
N GLU A 114 19.67 -31.35 31.57
CA GLU A 114 18.72 -30.74 30.63
C GLU A 114 19.12 -29.30 30.26
N LEU A 115 19.56 -28.50 31.24
CA LEU A 115 20.06 -27.14 31.02
C LEU A 115 21.32 -27.14 30.14
N SER A 116 22.25 -28.07 30.37
CA SER A 116 23.47 -28.21 29.57
C SER A 116 23.15 -28.55 28.11
N GLU A 117 22.25 -29.51 27.87
CA GLU A 117 21.83 -29.88 26.52
C GLU A 117 21.07 -28.74 25.83
N ALA A 118 20.20 -28.03 26.55
CA ALA A 118 19.50 -26.85 26.04
C ALA A 118 20.48 -25.72 25.67
N LEU A 119 21.51 -25.46 26.50
CA LEU A 119 22.53 -24.46 26.22
C LEU A 119 23.33 -24.81 24.95
N LYS A 120 23.68 -26.08 24.79
CA LYS A 120 24.40 -26.59 23.61
C LYS A 120 23.56 -26.47 22.34
N ALA A 121 22.28 -26.82 22.41
CA ALA A 121 21.34 -26.64 21.31
C ALA A 121 21.16 -25.16 20.94
N ALA A 122 20.98 -24.28 21.93
CA ALA A 122 20.86 -22.83 21.72
C ALA A 122 22.12 -22.24 21.07
N LYS A 123 23.31 -22.64 21.53
CA LYS A 123 24.59 -22.22 20.93
C LYS A 123 24.70 -22.63 19.46
N THR A 124 24.34 -23.88 19.15
CA THR A 124 24.38 -24.40 17.78
C THR A 124 23.41 -23.65 16.87
N SER A 125 22.20 -23.34 17.35
CA SER A 125 21.22 -22.52 16.64
C SER A 125 21.73 -21.10 16.40
N ALA A 126 22.35 -20.47 17.40
CA ALA A 126 22.92 -19.14 17.28
C ALA A 126 24.06 -19.08 16.25
N GLU A 127 24.94 -20.09 16.20
CA GLU A 127 26.01 -20.19 15.21
C GLU A 127 25.45 -20.35 13.78
N SER A 128 24.40 -21.17 13.61
CA SER A 128 23.69 -21.32 12.33
C SER A 128 23.06 -20.00 11.87
N LEU A 129 22.34 -19.30 12.75
CA LEU A 129 21.73 -18.01 12.44
C LEU A 129 22.77 -16.94 12.10
N SER A 130 23.90 -16.92 12.80
CA SER A 130 25.02 -16.01 12.49
C SER A 130 25.62 -16.27 11.11
N ALA A 131 25.73 -17.55 10.70
CA ALA A 131 26.20 -17.91 9.37
C ALA A 131 25.20 -17.48 8.29
N GLU A 132 23.89 -17.65 8.54
CA GLU A 132 22.83 -17.21 7.64
C GLU A 132 22.80 -15.68 7.49
N ILE A 133 22.91 -14.92 8.58
CA ILE A 133 23.01 -13.45 8.55
C ILE A 133 24.22 -13.03 7.72
N THR A 134 25.37 -13.69 7.88
CA THR A 134 26.57 -13.38 7.10
C THR A 134 26.34 -13.62 5.60
N LYS A 135 25.69 -14.74 5.25
CA LYS A 135 25.32 -15.04 3.86
C LYS A 135 24.37 -13.98 3.30
N LYS A 136 23.34 -13.60 4.04
CA LYS A 136 22.35 -12.60 3.63
C LYS A 136 22.97 -11.21 3.46
N ASN A 137 23.89 -10.81 4.33
CA ASN A 137 24.62 -9.55 4.19
C ASN A 137 25.48 -9.52 2.93
N ASN A 138 26.11 -10.64 2.54
CA ASN A 138 26.84 -10.72 1.28
C ASN A 138 25.91 -10.63 0.06
N GLU A 139 24.74 -11.26 0.10
CA GLU A 139 23.72 -11.15 -0.94
C GLU A 139 23.24 -9.69 -1.09
N ILE A 140 22.96 -9.00 0.02
CA ILE A 140 22.57 -7.58 0.03
C ILE A 140 23.67 -6.71 -0.60
N TRP A 141 24.92 -6.90 -0.22
CA TRP A 141 26.04 -6.12 -0.77
C TRP A 141 26.22 -6.29 -2.29
N LEU A 142 26.00 -7.50 -2.81
CA LEU A 142 26.02 -7.75 -4.26
C LEU A 142 24.88 -7.02 -4.96
N LEU A 143 23.66 -7.08 -4.43
CA LEU A 143 22.50 -6.37 -4.97
C LEU A 143 22.69 -4.85 -4.95
N GLU A 144 23.24 -4.30 -3.88
CA GLU A 144 23.58 -2.88 -3.78
C GLU A 144 24.61 -2.46 -4.84
N THR A 145 25.59 -3.32 -5.12
CA THR A 145 26.58 -3.10 -6.17
C THR A 145 25.94 -3.12 -7.56
N ASP A 146 25.05 -4.09 -7.83
CA ASP A 146 24.31 -4.19 -9.10
C ASP A 146 23.39 -2.98 -9.31
N LEU A 147 22.70 -2.52 -8.26
CA LEU A 147 21.88 -1.30 -8.30
C LEU A 147 22.71 -0.05 -8.60
N ALA A 148 23.89 0.08 -7.98
CA ALA A 148 24.81 1.18 -8.26
C ALA A 148 25.30 1.16 -9.73
N ASN A 149 25.62 -0.03 -10.24
CA ASN A 149 26.01 -0.21 -11.64
C ASN A 149 24.87 0.13 -12.61
N PHE A 150 23.63 -0.27 -12.29
CA PHE A 150 22.45 0.07 -13.09
C PHE A 150 22.22 1.59 -13.11
N LYS A 151 22.27 2.24 -11.95
CA LYS A 151 22.14 3.69 -11.84
C LYS A 151 23.17 4.43 -12.69
N ASN A 152 24.43 4.01 -12.63
CA ASN A 152 25.50 4.61 -13.43
C ASN A 152 25.35 4.36 -14.94
N SER A 153 24.81 3.20 -15.33
CA SER A 153 24.67 2.82 -16.74
C SER A 153 23.48 3.48 -17.43
N PHE A 154 22.38 3.68 -16.69
CA PHE A 154 21.11 4.16 -17.25
C PHE A 154 20.74 5.57 -16.79
N GLY A 155 21.46 6.17 -15.83
CA GLY A 155 21.11 7.46 -15.23
C GLY A 155 19.91 7.38 -14.28
N VAL A 156 19.32 6.20 -14.08
CA VAL A 156 18.06 6.02 -13.33
C VAL A 156 18.33 5.53 -11.92
N ASP A 157 17.82 6.25 -10.92
CA ASP A 157 17.79 5.76 -9.54
C ASP A 157 16.59 4.81 -9.32
N VAL A 158 16.81 3.53 -9.55
CA VAL A 158 15.76 2.49 -9.46
C VAL A 158 15.15 2.40 -8.06
N VAL A 159 15.92 2.66 -7.00
CA VAL A 159 15.41 2.59 -5.62
C VAL A 159 14.47 3.76 -5.37
N ALA A 160 14.85 4.97 -5.79
CA ALA A 160 13.99 6.14 -5.69
C ALA A 160 12.69 5.96 -6.51
N GLN A 161 12.81 5.39 -7.72
CA GLN A 161 11.67 5.12 -8.61
C GLN A 161 10.71 4.06 -8.04
N ALA A 162 11.24 2.98 -7.45
CA ALA A 162 10.43 1.96 -6.79
C ALA A 162 9.69 2.54 -5.58
N ARG A 163 10.40 3.32 -4.74
CA ARG A 163 9.78 4.02 -3.61
C ARG A 163 8.68 4.98 -4.04
N LEU A 164 8.93 5.79 -5.06
CA LEU A 164 7.93 6.73 -5.57
C LEU A 164 6.73 6.00 -6.16
N SER A 165 6.94 4.85 -6.80
CA SER A 165 5.85 3.99 -7.28
C SER A 165 4.97 3.49 -6.13
N GLU A 166 5.57 3.05 -5.02
CA GLU A 166 4.82 2.67 -3.80
C GLU A 166 4.08 3.85 -3.17
N GLU A 167 4.71 5.03 -3.14
CA GLU A 167 4.09 6.26 -2.63
C GLU A 167 2.89 6.67 -3.50
N ILE A 168 2.98 6.54 -4.84
CA ILE A 168 1.87 6.78 -5.77
C ILE A 168 0.70 5.83 -5.48
N VAL A 169 0.98 4.53 -5.34
CA VAL A 169 -0.05 3.52 -5.04
C VAL A 169 -0.72 3.84 -3.70
N THR A 170 0.07 4.09 -2.66
CA THR A 170 -0.44 4.43 -1.33
C THR A 170 -1.30 5.68 -1.38
N TYR A 171 -0.86 6.72 -2.10
CA TYR A 171 -1.63 7.94 -2.28
C TYR A 171 -2.96 7.66 -2.96
N ILE A 172 -2.96 6.91 -4.07
CA ILE A 172 -4.19 6.59 -4.80
C ILE A 172 -5.17 5.80 -3.93
N GLU A 173 -4.69 4.82 -3.16
CA GLU A 173 -5.52 3.91 -2.36
C GLU A 173 -6.06 4.50 -1.08
N THR A 174 -5.43 5.57 -0.58
CA THR A 174 -5.78 6.10 0.72
C THR A 174 -6.26 7.53 0.66
N MET A 175 -5.87 8.37 -0.30
CA MET A 175 -6.04 9.83 -0.22
C MET A 175 -7.23 10.40 -0.98
N CYS A 176 -8.06 9.56 -1.63
CA CYS A 176 -9.26 10.06 -2.31
C CYS A 176 -10.21 10.71 -1.31
N PRO A 177 -10.69 11.95 -1.57
CA PRO A 177 -11.52 12.67 -0.61
C PRO A 177 -12.94 12.11 -0.51
N TYR A 178 -13.36 11.26 -1.45
CA TYR A 178 -14.70 10.67 -1.47
C TYR A 178 -14.63 9.15 -1.60
N VAL A 179 -15.58 8.50 -0.93
CA VAL A 179 -15.85 7.06 -1.02
C VAL A 179 -17.32 6.84 -1.36
N ARG A 180 -17.65 5.66 -1.87
CA ARG A 180 -19.04 5.22 -2.03
C ARG A 180 -19.49 4.52 -0.76
N MET A 181 -20.74 4.75 -0.38
CA MET A 181 -21.43 3.98 0.65
C MET A 181 -22.72 3.41 0.09
N ALA A 182 -23.12 2.25 0.59
CA ALA A 182 -24.43 1.68 0.28
C ALA A 182 -25.53 2.68 0.68
N ASP A 183 -26.43 3.00 -0.25
CA ASP A 183 -27.54 3.94 -0.03
C ASP A 183 -28.86 3.19 0.12
N LYS A 184 -29.18 2.32 -0.85
CA LYS A 184 -30.36 1.44 -0.79
C LYS A 184 -29.92 0.00 -0.85
N VAL A 185 -30.38 -0.80 0.11
CA VAL A 185 -30.17 -2.24 0.15
C VAL A 185 -31.53 -2.91 -0.06
N ASP A 186 -31.58 -4.00 -0.81
CA ASP A 186 -32.77 -4.83 -0.89
C ASP A 186 -32.97 -5.55 0.45
N ASP A 187 -34.06 -5.24 1.15
CA ASP A 187 -34.35 -5.83 2.45
C ASP A 187 -34.51 -7.36 2.43
N LYS A 188 -34.76 -7.96 1.26
CA LYS A 188 -34.96 -9.41 1.11
C LYS A 188 -33.70 -10.15 0.71
N THR A 189 -32.86 -9.56 -0.15
CA THR A 189 -31.65 -10.22 -0.67
C THR A 189 -30.36 -9.74 -0.02
N GLY A 190 -30.39 -8.59 0.67
CA GLY A 190 -29.19 -7.91 1.17
C GLY A 190 -28.36 -7.27 0.06
N GLU A 191 -28.87 -7.21 -1.18
CA GLU A 191 -28.15 -6.67 -2.34
C GLU A 191 -28.15 -5.14 -2.32
N ILE A 192 -26.99 -4.51 -2.52
CA ILE A 192 -26.88 -3.06 -2.65
C ILE A 192 -27.45 -2.64 -4.01
N LYS A 193 -28.55 -1.87 -3.99
CA LYS A 193 -29.20 -1.35 -5.19
C LYS A 193 -28.57 -0.07 -5.71
N THR A 194 -28.17 0.81 -4.80
CA THR A 194 -27.57 2.11 -5.14
C THR A 194 -26.50 2.50 -4.15
N TYR A 195 -25.55 3.31 -4.62
CA TYR A 195 -24.51 3.92 -3.80
C TYR A 195 -24.69 5.43 -3.75
N LYS A 196 -24.12 6.05 -2.72
CA LYS A 196 -23.95 7.50 -2.60
C LYS A 196 -22.48 7.84 -2.36
N TRP A 197 -22.03 8.97 -2.91
CA TRP A 197 -20.70 9.51 -2.61
C TRP A 197 -20.71 10.28 -1.30
N VAL A 198 -19.75 9.99 -0.43
CA VAL A 198 -19.61 10.61 0.90
C VAL A 198 -18.18 11.08 1.07
N ALA A 199 -18.01 12.28 1.64
CA ALA A 199 -16.68 12.81 1.94
C ALA A 199 -16.03 11.99 3.07
N VAL A 200 -14.78 11.60 2.88
CA VAL A 200 -14.02 10.84 3.88
C VAL A 200 -13.82 11.65 5.16
N ALA A 201 -13.73 12.98 5.06
CA ALA A 201 -13.63 13.87 6.22
C ALA A 201 -14.85 13.77 7.14
N ASP A 202 -16.06 13.68 6.57
CA ASP A 202 -17.30 13.52 7.35
C ASP A 202 -17.32 12.19 8.10
N LEU A 203 -16.85 11.11 7.45
CA LEU A 203 -16.74 9.78 8.07
C LEU A 203 -15.66 9.73 9.14
N ILE A 204 -14.53 10.43 8.95
CA ILE A 204 -13.49 10.55 9.98
C ILE A 204 -14.06 11.25 11.21
N GLU A 205 -14.83 12.32 11.05
CA GLU A 205 -15.45 13.03 12.17
C GLU A 205 -16.52 12.17 12.86
N GLU A 206 -17.27 11.36 12.11
CA GLU A 206 -18.19 10.37 12.68
C GLU A 206 -17.43 9.33 13.54
N GLU A 207 -16.35 8.74 13.02
CA GLU A 207 -15.53 7.78 13.74
C GLU A 207 -14.81 8.41 14.95
N ARG A 208 -14.38 9.67 14.83
CA ARG A 208 -13.82 10.44 15.95
C ARG A 208 -14.80 10.55 17.10
N LYS A 209 -16.06 10.93 16.82
CA LYS A 209 -17.13 11.03 17.83
C LYS A 209 -17.38 9.68 18.50
N LYS A 210 -17.48 8.60 17.74
CA LYS A 210 -17.64 7.23 18.29
C LYS A 210 -16.48 6.85 19.20
N ALA A 211 -15.24 7.13 18.81
CA ALA A 211 -14.07 6.84 19.60
C ALA A 211 -14.03 7.67 20.91
N VAL A 212 -14.47 8.93 20.88
CA VAL A 212 -14.64 9.75 22.09
C VAL A 212 -15.69 9.16 23.02
N ASP A 213 -16.86 8.80 22.49
CA ASP A 213 -17.96 8.22 23.27
C ASP A 213 -17.56 6.86 23.89
N ALA A 214 -16.77 6.07 23.16
CA ALA A 214 -16.22 4.80 23.60
C ALA A 214 -15.03 4.93 24.58
N LYS A 215 -14.54 6.16 24.83
CA LYS A 215 -13.32 6.43 25.60
C LYS A 215 -12.12 5.63 25.07
N ASP A 216 -11.99 5.56 23.75
CA ASP A 216 -10.91 4.85 23.07
C ASP A 216 -9.56 5.48 23.45
N GLU A 217 -8.63 4.66 23.92
CA GLU A 217 -7.29 5.08 24.36
C GLU A 217 -6.47 5.77 23.26
N ILE A 218 -6.87 5.62 21.99
CA ILE A 218 -6.22 6.33 20.88
C ILE A 218 -6.46 7.84 20.90
N ILE A 219 -7.55 8.31 21.52
CA ILE A 219 -7.88 9.72 21.64
C ILE A 219 -7.38 10.26 22.98
N ARG A 220 -6.47 11.22 22.91
CA ARG A 220 -6.02 11.99 24.06
C ARG A 220 -7.11 12.93 24.53
N SER A 221 -7.20 13.11 25.84
CA SER A 221 -8.08 14.11 26.45
C SER A 221 -7.70 15.53 26.02
N ASP A 222 -8.66 16.44 26.07
CA ASP A 222 -8.41 17.86 25.78
C ASP A 222 -7.37 18.47 26.74
N GLU A 223 -7.30 17.99 27.98
CA GLU A 223 -6.28 18.39 28.96
C GLU A 223 -4.87 17.93 28.56
N GLU A 224 -4.72 16.70 28.05
CA GLU A 224 -3.44 16.20 27.54
C GLU A 224 -2.98 16.97 26.30
N LEU A 225 -3.91 17.32 25.40
CA LEU A 225 -3.61 18.11 24.20
C LEU A 225 -3.25 19.56 24.52
N ALA A 226 -3.92 20.17 25.52
CA ALA A 226 -3.66 21.54 25.94
C ALA A 226 -2.25 21.72 26.53
N GLY A 227 -1.65 20.66 27.09
CA GLY A 227 -0.28 20.67 27.62
C GLY A 227 0.82 20.48 26.56
N MET A 228 0.47 20.16 25.31
CA MET A 228 1.46 19.90 24.25
C MET A 228 1.95 21.19 23.60
N VAL A 229 3.24 21.22 23.26
CA VAL A 229 3.79 22.22 22.33
C VAL A 229 3.21 22.02 20.93
N ASP A 230 3.00 23.12 20.22
CA ASP A 230 2.24 23.20 18.96
C ASP A 230 2.67 22.12 17.94
N GLY A 231 3.96 21.97 17.68
CA GLY A 231 4.46 20.96 16.73
C GLY A 231 4.18 19.51 17.14
N ALA A 232 4.18 19.20 18.44
CA ALA A 232 3.82 17.87 18.93
C ALA A 232 2.31 17.62 18.80
N ARG A 233 1.50 18.67 19.02
CA ARG A 233 0.05 18.61 18.82
C ARG A 233 -0.29 18.37 17.35
N THR A 234 0.32 19.11 16.43
CA THR A 234 0.13 18.91 14.98
C THR A 234 0.48 17.49 14.55
N ALA A 235 1.64 16.97 14.99
CA ALA A 235 2.05 15.60 14.67
C ALA A 235 1.07 14.55 15.21
N TYR A 236 0.51 14.78 16.41
CA TYR A 236 -0.51 13.92 16.99
C TYR A 236 -1.81 13.96 16.17
N GLU A 237 -2.31 15.14 15.80
CA GLU A 237 -3.54 15.29 15.01
C GLU A 237 -3.40 14.64 13.62
N GLU A 238 -2.23 14.76 12.98
CA GLU A 238 -1.94 14.07 11.72
C GLU A 238 -1.96 12.55 11.89
N GLN A 239 -1.33 12.03 12.95
CA GLN A 239 -1.32 10.61 13.24
C GLN A 239 -2.73 10.09 13.55
N LEU A 240 -3.50 10.82 14.37
CA LEU A 240 -4.88 10.47 14.70
C LEU A 240 -5.76 10.45 13.45
N THR A 241 -5.64 11.47 12.60
CA THR A 241 -6.37 11.55 11.32
C THR A 241 -6.04 10.35 10.44
N ARG A 242 -4.76 9.96 10.33
CA ARG A 242 -4.35 8.76 9.57
C ARG A 242 -4.98 7.50 10.15
N THR A 243 -4.98 7.33 11.47
CA THR A 243 -5.56 6.14 12.08
C THR A 243 -7.08 6.08 11.91
N LEU A 244 -7.79 7.18 12.14
CA LEU A 244 -9.24 7.23 11.93
C LEU A 244 -9.61 7.00 10.46
N ARG A 245 -8.84 7.57 9.53
CA ARG A 245 -9.00 7.31 8.10
C ARG A 245 -8.84 5.82 7.77
N ALA A 246 -7.81 5.17 8.30
CA ALA A 246 -7.61 3.73 8.11
C ALA A 246 -8.80 2.91 8.66
N ARG A 247 -9.38 3.30 9.80
CA ARG A 247 -10.60 2.68 10.34
C ARG A 247 -11.80 2.87 9.40
N VAL A 248 -12.00 4.08 8.87
CA VAL A 248 -13.07 4.37 7.90
C VAL A 248 -12.93 3.50 6.66
N LEU A 249 -11.73 3.42 6.08
CA LEU A 249 -11.46 2.65 4.87
C LEU A 249 -11.55 1.13 5.07
N ALA A 250 -11.47 0.66 6.32
CA ALA A 250 -11.63 -0.75 6.68
C ALA A 250 -13.10 -1.16 6.92
N ARG A 251 -14.06 -0.23 6.88
CA ARG A 251 -15.48 -0.54 7.06
C ARG A 251 -16.04 -1.31 5.86
N GLU A 252 -16.88 -2.32 6.10
CA GLU A 252 -17.51 -3.14 5.06
C GLU A 252 -18.54 -2.38 4.20
N ASP A 253 -19.13 -1.29 4.74
CA ASP A 253 -20.11 -0.46 4.05
C ASP A 253 -19.49 0.70 3.24
N VAL A 254 -18.16 0.79 3.23
CA VAL A 254 -17.36 1.81 2.53
C VAL A 254 -16.63 1.18 1.35
N PHE A 255 -16.88 1.71 0.16
CA PHE A 255 -16.30 1.24 -1.10
C PHE A 255 -15.45 2.34 -1.70
N TYR A 256 -14.15 2.09 -1.79
CA TYR A 256 -13.22 3.02 -2.40
C TYR A 256 -13.47 3.13 -3.92
N PRO A 257 -13.33 4.33 -4.54
CA PRO A 257 -13.45 4.47 -5.98
C PRO A 257 -12.42 3.61 -6.71
N SER A 258 -12.82 3.06 -7.86
CA SER A 258 -11.88 2.43 -8.77
C SER A 258 -11.13 3.51 -9.52
N ILE A 259 -9.81 3.49 -9.42
CA ILE A 259 -8.90 4.42 -10.09
C ILE A 259 -7.83 3.59 -10.77
N SER A 260 -7.55 3.94 -12.03
CA SER A 260 -6.56 3.29 -12.86
C SER A 260 -5.63 4.33 -13.47
N ILE A 261 -4.33 4.05 -13.41
CA ILE A 261 -3.30 4.87 -14.04
C ILE A 261 -2.49 4.02 -15.00
N TYR A 262 -2.20 4.56 -16.17
CA TYR A 262 -1.22 4.02 -17.10
C TYR A 262 -0.23 5.12 -17.48
N TYR A 263 1.06 4.82 -17.39
CA TYR A 263 2.14 5.69 -17.80
C TYR A 263 3.12 4.94 -18.70
N GLU A 264 3.59 5.61 -19.75
CA GLU A 264 4.60 5.07 -20.65
C GLU A 264 5.51 6.17 -21.21
N ASN A 265 6.82 6.06 -20.97
CA ASN A 265 7.81 6.89 -21.63
C ASN A 265 7.93 6.48 -23.11
N LEU A 266 7.62 7.38 -24.03
CA LEU A 266 7.53 7.07 -25.45
C LEU A 266 8.89 6.83 -26.11
N ARG A 267 10.00 7.24 -25.48
CA ARG A 267 11.36 7.02 -25.98
C ARG A 267 11.96 5.73 -25.45
N SER A 268 11.89 5.49 -24.14
CA SER A 268 12.53 4.31 -23.52
C SER A 268 11.63 3.08 -23.51
N GLY A 269 10.31 3.24 -23.63
CA GLY A 269 9.34 2.15 -23.44
C GLY A 269 9.17 1.74 -21.97
N PHE A 270 9.80 2.44 -21.02
CA PHE A 270 9.55 2.22 -19.61
C PHE A 270 8.08 2.54 -19.31
N HIS A 271 7.43 1.65 -18.54
CA HIS A 271 6.03 1.77 -18.17
C HIS A 271 5.86 1.63 -16.66
N PHE A 272 4.84 2.31 -16.14
CA PHE A 272 4.30 2.14 -14.80
C PHE A 272 2.79 2.11 -14.94
N ASP A 273 2.13 1.21 -14.22
CA ASP A 273 0.69 1.10 -14.28
C ASP A 273 0.09 0.65 -12.94
N TYR A 274 -1.10 1.14 -12.64
CA TYR A 274 -1.87 0.82 -11.45
C TYR A 274 -3.30 0.48 -11.86
N LYS A 275 -3.74 -0.76 -11.59
CA LYS A 275 -5.05 -1.30 -11.97
C LYS A 275 -5.43 -0.99 -13.42
N SER A 276 -4.44 -0.97 -14.33
CA SER A 276 -4.60 -0.40 -15.66
C SER A 276 -5.44 -1.26 -16.63
N ASP A 277 -5.78 -2.48 -16.21
CA ASP A 277 -6.60 -3.47 -16.89
C ASP A 277 -8.09 -3.42 -16.50
N VAL A 278 -8.45 -2.62 -15.48
CA VAL A 278 -9.85 -2.37 -15.12
C VAL A 278 -10.58 -1.68 -16.27
N VAL A 279 -11.77 -2.18 -16.59
CA VAL A 279 -12.60 -1.73 -17.71
C VAL A 279 -13.60 -0.67 -17.24
N TYR A 280 -13.60 0.48 -17.89
CA TYR A 280 -14.54 1.59 -17.65
C TYR A 280 -15.36 1.88 -18.91
N ASP A 281 -16.51 2.55 -18.77
CA ASP A 281 -17.09 3.27 -19.90
C ASP A 281 -16.12 4.41 -20.24
N SER A 282 -15.65 4.50 -21.49
CA SER A 282 -14.59 5.46 -21.84
C SER A 282 -15.05 6.92 -21.89
N ALA A 283 -16.36 7.16 -21.78
CA ALA A 283 -17.00 8.43 -22.03
C ALA A 283 -16.45 9.07 -23.33
N SER A 284 -16.00 10.31 -23.26
CA SER A 284 -15.48 11.03 -24.44
C SER A 284 -14.01 10.77 -24.76
N VAL A 285 -13.27 9.96 -23.99
CA VAL A 285 -11.87 9.63 -24.30
C VAL A 285 -11.76 8.91 -25.64
N ILE A 286 -12.75 8.07 -25.99
CA ILE A 286 -12.84 7.31 -27.27
C ILE A 286 -12.78 8.18 -28.52
N LYS A 287 -13.18 9.46 -28.42
CA LYS A 287 -13.28 10.35 -29.58
C LYS A 287 -11.92 10.63 -30.21
N ALA A 288 -10.87 10.75 -29.42
CA ALA A 288 -9.51 10.99 -29.92
C ALA A 288 -8.98 9.84 -30.80
N PRO A 289 -8.98 8.58 -30.34
CA PRO A 289 -8.55 7.48 -31.21
C PRO A 289 -9.54 7.16 -32.33
N TRP A 290 -10.83 7.47 -32.17
CA TRP A 290 -11.76 7.39 -33.31
C TRP A 290 -11.36 8.37 -34.42
N VAL A 291 -11.07 9.63 -34.06
CA VAL A 291 -10.56 10.65 -34.99
C VAL A 291 -9.23 10.24 -35.61
N LEU A 292 -8.29 9.67 -34.83
CA LEU A 292 -7.05 9.09 -35.37
C LEU A 292 -7.35 8.11 -36.49
N SER A 293 -8.28 7.17 -36.27
CA SER A 293 -8.60 6.14 -37.26
C SER A 293 -9.18 6.71 -38.56
N LEU A 294 -9.89 7.84 -38.48
CA LEU A 294 -10.39 8.57 -39.64
C LEU A 294 -9.24 9.28 -40.37
N LEU A 295 -8.43 10.08 -39.65
CA LEU A 295 -7.33 10.84 -40.24
C LEU A 295 -6.26 9.95 -40.88
N GLN A 296 -5.98 8.78 -40.29
CA GLN A 296 -5.11 7.77 -40.91
C GLN A 296 -5.65 7.28 -42.26
N ALA A 297 -6.97 7.13 -42.39
CA ALA A 297 -7.58 6.68 -43.63
C ALA A 297 -7.59 7.77 -44.70
N VAL A 298 -7.89 9.02 -44.31
CA VAL A 298 -7.80 10.18 -45.21
C VAL A 298 -6.38 10.37 -45.72
N SER A 299 -5.39 10.35 -44.82
CA SER A 299 -3.96 10.45 -45.17
C SER A 299 -3.51 9.34 -46.13
N ALA A 300 -3.89 8.09 -45.85
CA ALA A 300 -3.52 6.96 -46.70
C ALA A 300 -4.12 7.08 -48.11
N ASP A 301 -5.35 7.58 -48.23
CA ASP A 301 -6.02 7.77 -49.51
C ASP A 301 -5.37 8.91 -50.33
N GLU A 302 -5.07 10.03 -49.69
CA GLU A 302 -4.38 11.16 -50.33
C GLU A 302 -2.97 10.78 -50.81
N LYS A 303 -2.21 10.04 -49.99
CA LYS A 303 -0.88 9.53 -50.38
C LYS A 303 -0.97 8.58 -51.56
N LYS A 304 -2.00 7.74 -51.61
CA LYS A 304 -2.26 6.84 -52.74
C LYS A 304 -2.59 7.61 -54.01
N TYR A 305 -3.44 8.64 -53.94
CA TYR A 305 -3.72 9.52 -55.07
C TYR A 305 -2.45 10.20 -55.58
N THR A 306 -1.67 10.80 -54.68
CA THR A 306 -0.41 11.47 -54.99
C THR A 306 0.59 10.53 -55.67
N ALA A 307 0.72 9.29 -55.19
CA ALA A 307 1.58 8.29 -55.81
C ALA A 307 1.11 7.88 -57.22
N ASN A 308 -0.21 7.79 -57.44
CA ASN A 308 -0.77 7.51 -58.77
C ASN A 308 -0.51 8.65 -59.76
N VAL A 309 -0.62 9.89 -59.30
CA VAL A 309 -0.26 11.08 -60.08
C VAL A 309 1.22 11.05 -60.45
N MET A 310 2.11 10.88 -59.47
CA MET A 310 3.56 10.88 -59.70
C MET A 310 4.03 9.73 -60.60
N SER A 311 3.29 8.62 -60.64
CA SER A 311 3.55 7.49 -61.53
C SER A 311 2.87 7.60 -62.90
N GLY A 312 2.20 8.73 -63.21
CA GLY A 312 1.50 8.96 -64.47
C GLY A 312 0.24 8.12 -64.67
N LYS A 313 -0.25 7.44 -63.62
CA LYS A 313 -1.48 6.65 -63.65
C LYS A 313 -2.74 7.50 -63.55
N THR A 314 -2.61 8.76 -63.13
CA THR A 314 -3.72 9.70 -62.96
C THR A 314 -3.25 11.10 -63.36
N GLU A 315 -4.01 11.79 -64.21
CA GLU A 315 -3.73 13.18 -64.57
C GLU A 315 -4.19 14.14 -63.48
N LEU A 316 -3.43 15.22 -63.26
CA LEU A 316 -3.81 16.29 -62.36
C LEU A 316 -4.87 17.18 -63.00
N GLU A 317 -6.06 17.19 -62.43
CA GLU A 317 -7.05 18.22 -62.72
C GLU A 317 -6.60 19.51 -62.02
N LYS A 318 -6.17 20.49 -62.82
CA LYS A 318 -5.78 21.81 -62.34
C LYS A 318 -7.00 22.71 -62.34
N ILE A 319 -7.28 23.36 -61.21
CA ILE A 319 -8.41 24.26 -61.04
C ILE A 319 -7.90 25.70 -61.07
N ASP A 320 -8.55 26.51 -61.89
CA ASP A 320 -8.47 27.97 -61.89
C ASP A 320 -9.66 28.49 -61.05
N THR A 321 -9.41 28.79 -59.77
CA THR A 321 -10.47 29.19 -58.84
C THR A 321 -10.87 30.65 -58.95
N ASN A 322 -10.05 31.48 -59.60
CA ASN A 322 -10.30 32.92 -59.77
C ASN A 322 -10.71 33.31 -61.20
N GLY A 323 -10.69 32.36 -62.14
CA GLY A 323 -11.11 32.53 -63.53
C GLY A 323 -10.13 33.34 -64.38
N ASP A 324 -8.87 33.48 -63.95
CA ASP A 324 -7.86 34.30 -64.63
C ASP A 324 -7.10 33.56 -65.75
N GLY A 325 -7.44 32.28 -65.98
CA GLY A 325 -6.78 31.39 -66.93
C GLY A 325 -5.54 30.69 -66.37
N THR A 326 -5.15 30.97 -65.13
CA THR A 326 -3.98 30.40 -64.45
C THR A 326 -4.47 29.46 -63.35
N PRO A 327 -4.18 28.16 -63.44
CA PRO A 327 -4.57 27.27 -62.37
C PRO A 327 -3.80 27.58 -61.08
N ASP A 328 -4.54 27.83 -60.01
CA ASP A 328 -4.02 28.19 -58.70
C ASP A 328 -4.20 27.06 -57.67
N LYS A 329 -4.96 26.01 -58.01
CA LYS A 329 -5.10 24.79 -57.21
C LYS A 329 -4.99 23.51 -58.03
N VAL A 330 -4.60 22.44 -57.34
CA VAL A 330 -4.70 21.07 -57.84
C VAL A 330 -5.87 20.40 -57.13
N LYS A 331 -6.77 19.78 -57.90
CA LYS A 331 -7.85 18.99 -57.33
C LYS A 331 -7.28 17.66 -56.86
N ILE A 332 -7.26 17.44 -55.56
CA ILE A 332 -6.99 16.11 -55.00
C ILE A 332 -8.26 15.29 -55.18
N ALA A 333 -8.18 14.18 -55.92
CA ALA A 333 -9.29 13.25 -56.01
C ALA A 333 -9.09 12.13 -55.00
N TYR A 334 -9.99 12.06 -54.02
CA TYR A 334 -10.02 10.93 -53.10
C TYR A 334 -10.63 9.71 -53.79
N SER A 335 -10.07 8.52 -53.55
CA SER A 335 -10.66 7.28 -54.08
C SER A 335 -11.99 6.96 -53.38
N ASP A 336 -12.17 7.45 -52.17
CA ASP A 336 -13.45 7.61 -51.50
C ASP A 336 -13.75 9.13 -51.38
N PRO A 337 -14.69 9.68 -52.17
CA PRO A 337 -14.97 11.12 -52.18
C PRO A 337 -15.42 11.63 -50.81
N THR A 338 -15.85 10.76 -49.89
CA THR A 338 -16.22 11.19 -48.55
C THR A 338 -15.05 11.72 -47.72
N TYR A 339 -13.80 11.49 -48.15
CA TYR A 339 -12.59 12.00 -47.50
C TYR A 339 -12.22 13.44 -47.85
N ASP A 340 -12.98 14.12 -48.71
CA ASP A 340 -12.84 15.57 -48.84
C ASP A 340 -13.33 16.26 -47.55
N LEU A 341 -12.39 16.58 -46.66
CA LEU A 341 -12.68 17.23 -45.40
C LEU A 341 -13.03 18.72 -45.55
N SER A 342 -12.89 19.28 -46.76
CA SER A 342 -13.31 20.64 -47.08
C SER A 342 -14.78 20.74 -47.49
N GLU A 343 -15.43 19.60 -47.80
CA GLU A 343 -16.87 19.53 -48.05
C GLU A 343 -17.66 20.06 -46.85
N THR A 344 -18.69 20.83 -47.18
CA THR A 344 -19.54 21.53 -46.21
C THR A 344 -20.66 20.64 -45.68
N VAL A 345 -20.94 20.76 -44.40
CA VAL A 345 -22.08 20.16 -43.69
C VAL A 345 -22.87 21.27 -43.01
N ILE A 346 -24.19 21.25 -43.18
CA ILE A 346 -25.10 22.21 -42.56
C ILE A 346 -25.62 21.60 -41.27
N TYR A 347 -25.51 22.33 -40.16
CA TYR A 347 -26.10 21.91 -38.89
C TYR A 347 -27.63 22.01 -38.97
N ASP A 348 -28.28 20.86 -39.04
CA ASP A 348 -29.73 20.72 -38.91
C ASP A 348 -30.06 20.31 -37.47
N LYS A 349 -30.69 21.21 -36.73
CA LYS A 349 -31.04 21.00 -35.33
C LYS A 349 -32.07 19.89 -35.14
N GLU A 350 -33.00 19.68 -36.08
CA GLU A 350 -34.03 18.65 -35.96
C GLU A 350 -33.41 17.25 -36.03
N THR A 351 -32.44 17.04 -36.93
CA THR A 351 -31.87 15.72 -37.18
C THR A 351 -30.55 15.45 -36.46
N MET A 352 -29.76 16.48 -36.16
CA MET A 352 -28.39 16.32 -35.64
C MET A 352 -28.23 16.62 -34.14
N HIS A 353 -29.21 17.27 -33.50
CA HIS A 353 -29.07 17.69 -32.11
C HIS A 353 -28.70 16.54 -31.15
N LYS A 354 -27.72 16.81 -30.27
CA LYS A 354 -27.28 15.92 -29.19
C LYS A 354 -27.09 16.70 -27.90
N THR A 355 -27.51 16.12 -26.78
CA THR A 355 -27.27 16.65 -25.44
C THR A 355 -25.84 16.35 -24.98
N GLY A 356 -25.45 16.90 -23.82
CA GLY A 356 -24.11 16.71 -23.25
C GLY A 356 -23.10 17.74 -23.77
N SER A 357 -21.83 17.34 -23.85
CA SER A 357 -20.73 18.23 -24.26
C SER A 357 -20.82 18.66 -25.73
N GLY A 358 -20.36 19.87 -26.01
CA GLY A 358 -20.29 20.44 -27.36
C GLY A 358 -20.78 21.87 -27.42
N LYS A 359 -20.34 22.58 -28.45
CA LYS A 359 -20.73 23.96 -28.75
C LYS A 359 -21.78 24.02 -29.86
N ILE A 360 -21.75 23.09 -30.81
CA ILE A 360 -22.59 23.14 -32.02
C ILE A 360 -24.08 23.07 -31.67
N LYS A 361 -24.47 22.27 -30.66
CA LYS A 361 -25.87 22.17 -30.20
C LYS A 361 -26.51 23.51 -29.79
N ASP A 362 -25.67 24.49 -29.43
CA ASP A 362 -26.09 25.83 -28.97
C ASP A 362 -25.98 26.88 -30.09
N MET A 363 -25.50 26.50 -31.28
CA MET A 363 -25.39 27.38 -32.44
C MET A 363 -26.70 27.48 -33.22
N ALA A 364 -26.78 28.46 -34.12
CA ALA A 364 -27.97 28.68 -34.95
C ALA A 364 -28.21 27.48 -35.88
N ASP A 365 -29.46 27.10 -36.04
CA ASP A 365 -29.87 26.15 -37.06
C ASP A 365 -29.49 26.67 -38.45
N GLY A 366 -29.04 25.78 -39.34
CA GLY A 366 -28.51 26.15 -40.65
C GLY A 366 -27.06 26.66 -40.66
N THR A 367 -26.34 26.64 -39.52
CA THR A 367 -24.91 27.02 -39.49
C THR A 367 -24.10 26.05 -40.36
N GLU A 368 -23.31 26.60 -41.27
CA GLU A 368 -22.45 25.84 -42.17
C GLU A 368 -21.08 25.57 -41.55
N PHE A 369 -20.60 24.35 -41.68
CA PHE A 369 -19.26 23.90 -41.27
C PHE A 369 -18.60 23.08 -42.36
N THR A 370 -17.31 22.80 -42.24
CA THR A 370 -16.65 21.72 -42.97
C THR A 370 -16.52 20.46 -42.11
N TRP A 371 -16.33 19.29 -42.73
CA TRP A 371 -16.01 18.07 -42.00
C TRP A 371 -14.73 18.20 -41.17
N LEU A 372 -13.74 18.97 -41.63
CA LEU A 372 -12.56 19.30 -40.85
C LEU A 372 -12.89 20.05 -39.56
N GLN A 373 -13.82 21.01 -39.61
CA GLN A 373 -14.26 21.73 -38.41
C GLN A 373 -14.98 20.78 -37.44
N PHE A 374 -15.79 19.83 -37.92
CA PHE A 374 -16.39 18.82 -37.06
C PHE A 374 -15.33 17.95 -36.37
N ILE A 375 -14.25 17.59 -37.06
CA ILE A 375 -13.12 16.86 -36.46
C ILE A 375 -12.47 17.70 -35.34
N GLN A 376 -12.23 18.99 -35.60
CA GLN A 376 -11.67 19.91 -34.61
C GLN A 376 -12.60 20.05 -33.39
N TYR A 377 -13.89 20.31 -33.57
CA TYR A 377 -14.86 20.40 -32.47
C TYR A 377 -14.99 19.11 -31.65
N THR A 378 -14.84 17.95 -32.30
CA THR A 378 -14.84 16.64 -31.63
C THR A 378 -13.68 16.52 -30.64
N LEU A 379 -12.49 17.03 -30.99
CA LEU A 379 -11.31 17.00 -30.13
C LEU A 379 -11.28 18.16 -29.12
N GLU A 380 -11.52 19.39 -29.57
CA GLU A 380 -11.37 20.62 -28.79
C GLU A 380 -12.47 20.78 -27.73
N ALA A 381 -13.73 20.56 -28.13
CA ALA A 381 -14.91 20.81 -27.29
C ALA A 381 -15.65 19.54 -26.89
N SER A 382 -15.10 18.36 -27.24
CA SER A 382 -15.77 17.07 -27.05
C SER A 382 -17.18 17.05 -27.63
N ASP A 383 -17.38 17.67 -28.80
CA ASP A 383 -18.71 17.95 -29.32
C ASP A 383 -19.46 16.67 -29.72
N ASN A 384 -20.65 16.46 -29.15
CA ASN A 384 -21.48 15.28 -29.42
C ASN A 384 -22.20 15.35 -30.77
N VAL A 385 -22.56 16.54 -31.26
CA VAL A 385 -23.18 16.72 -32.58
C VAL A 385 -22.16 16.36 -33.65
N ALA A 386 -20.97 16.96 -33.58
CA ALA A 386 -19.89 16.68 -34.53
C ALA A 386 -19.50 15.20 -34.53
N TYR A 387 -19.28 14.61 -33.35
CA TYR A 387 -18.87 13.21 -33.24
C TYR A 387 -19.89 12.25 -33.84
N GLN A 388 -21.19 12.46 -33.59
CA GLN A 388 -22.23 11.57 -34.12
C GLN A 388 -22.44 11.75 -35.62
N ALA A 389 -22.34 12.98 -36.14
CA ALA A 389 -22.40 13.23 -37.58
C ALA A 389 -21.23 12.56 -38.31
N LEU A 390 -20.01 12.70 -37.78
CA LEU A 390 -18.81 12.05 -38.30
C LEU A 390 -18.95 10.52 -38.25
N ARG A 391 -19.46 9.96 -37.15
CA ARG A 391 -19.74 8.52 -37.04
C ARG A 391 -20.80 8.03 -38.03
N GLY A 392 -21.83 8.83 -38.30
CA GLY A 392 -22.85 8.53 -39.30
C GLY A 392 -22.25 8.46 -40.71
N ARG A 393 -21.33 9.38 -41.02
CA ARG A 393 -20.64 9.45 -42.33
C ARG A 393 -19.60 8.35 -42.53
N TYR A 394 -18.72 8.14 -41.55
CA TYR A 394 -17.52 7.29 -41.71
C TYR A 394 -17.62 5.92 -41.02
N GLY A 395 -18.66 5.69 -40.22
CA GLY A 395 -18.84 4.46 -39.46
C GLY A 395 -17.83 4.27 -38.32
N PHE A 396 -17.69 3.02 -37.85
CA PHE A 396 -16.81 2.69 -36.72
C PHE A 396 -15.76 1.61 -37.04
N THR A 397 -15.84 0.95 -38.20
CA THR A 397 -14.95 -0.16 -38.59
C THR A 397 -13.47 0.23 -38.56
N ARG A 398 -13.12 1.49 -38.86
CA ARG A 398 -11.73 1.97 -38.82
C ARG A 398 -11.18 1.98 -37.40
N MET A 399 -12.02 2.37 -36.43
CA MET A 399 -11.68 2.32 -35.02
C MET A 399 -11.53 0.87 -34.54
N THR A 400 -12.39 -0.06 -34.98
CA THR A 400 -12.25 -1.50 -34.72
C THR A 400 -10.92 -2.04 -35.24
N ASN A 401 -10.52 -1.66 -36.46
CA ASN A 401 -9.24 -2.07 -37.06
C ASN A 401 -8.04 -1.48 -36.33
N LEU A 402 -8.13 -0.20 -35.92
CA LEU A 402 -7.12 0.44 -35.08
C LEU A 402 -6.98 -0.30 -33.74
N ALA A 403 -8.08 -0.55 -33.04
CA ALA A 403 -8.10 -1.23 -31.76
C ALA A 403 -7.50 -2.65 -31.86
N SER A 404 -7.84 -3.40 -32.90
CA SER A 404 -7.23 -4.70 -33.19
C SER A 404 -5.72 -4.59 -33.42
N ARG A 405 -5.28 -3.64 -34.24
CA ARG A 405 -3.86 -3.45 -34.60
C ARG A 405 -2.98 -3.09 -33.39
N VAL A 406 -3.47 -2.23 -32.50
CA VAL A 406 -2.70 -1.80 -31.31
C VAL A 406 -2.93 -2.71 -30.10
N GLY A 407 -3.81 -3.70 -30.19
CA GLY A 407 -4.15 -4.59 -29.07
C GLY A 407 -4.97 -3.93 -27.97
N ALA A 408 -5.84 -2.97 -28.32
CA ALA A 408 -6.81 -2.35 -27.41
C ALA A 408 -8.07 -3.23 -27.29
N LYS A 409 -8.02 -4.25 -26.42
CA LYS A 409 -8.98 -5.36 -26.40
C LYS A 409 -10.37 -4.95 -25.95
N SER A 410 -10.49 -4.12 -24.91
CA SER A 410 -11.79 -3.73 -24.35
C SER A 410 -12.56 -2.85 -25.32
N VAL A 411 -11.85 -1.99 -26.05
CA VAL A 411 -12.42 -1.17 -27.12
C VAL A 411 -12.87 -2.03 -28.30
N LEU A 412 -12.06 -3.00 -28.71
CA LEU A 412 -12.40 -3.94 -29.78
C LEU A 412 -13.67 -4.74 -29.46
N GLN A 413 -13.84 -5.17 -28.21
CA GLN A 413 -14.97 -6.01 -27.79
C GLN A 413 -16.27 -5.24 -27.58
N SER A 414 -16.20 -3.99 -27.11
CA SER A 414 -17.39 -3.25 -26.66
C SER A 414 -17.74 -2.04 -27.52
N GLY A 415 -16.77 -1.48 -28.27
CA GLY A 415 -16.90 -0.22 -29.00
C GLY A 415 -17.07 1.04 -28.14
N ARG A 416 -17.12 0.91 -26.80
CA ARG A 416 -17.34 2.04 -25.88
C ARG A 416 -16.54 1.97 -24.58
N ASN A 417 -16.20 0.77 -24.12
CA ASN A 417 -15.44 0.58 -22.88
C ASN A 417 -13.94 0.59 -23.19
N MET A 418 -13.15 1.05 -22.24
CA MET A 418 -11.70 1.19 -22.37
C MET A 418 -11.05 1.00 -21.01
N THR A 419 -9.86 0.40 -21.01
CA THR A 419 -8.98 0.37 -19.83
C THR A 419 -7.95 1.48 -19.94
N ALA A 420 -7.29 1.85 -18.83
CA ALA A 420 -6.20 2.83 -18.89
C ALA A 420 -5.05 2.34 -19.80
N ALA A 421 -4.76 1.03 -19.81
CA ALA A 421 -3.77 0.43 -20.70
C ALA A 421 -4.17 0.49 -22.19
N ASP A 422 -5.46 0.31 -22.50
CA ASP A 422 -5.98 0.47 -23.86
C ASP A 422 -5.88 1.93 -24.32
N ALA A 423 -6.22 2.88 -23.44
CA ALA A 423 -6.02 4.31 -23.70
C ALA A 423 -4.53 4.60 -23.95
N GLY A 424 -3.63 4.02 -23.15
CA GLY A 424 -2.18 4.09 -23.32
C GLY A 424 -1.71 3.76 -24.74
N LYS A 425 -2.07 2.57 -25.22
CA LYS A 425 -1.72 2.09 -26.57
C LYS A 425 -2.31 2.97 -27.67
N LEU A 426 -3.55 3.41 -27.50
CA LEU A 426 -4.23 4.25 -28.48
C LEU A 426 -3.60 5.65 -28.55
N PHE A 427 -3.20 6.22 -27.40
CA PHE A 427 -2.52 7.51 -27.36
C PHE A 427 -1.08 7.42 -27.83
N ARG A 428 -0.38 6.29 -27.64
CA ARG A 428 0.89 6.02 -28.33
C ARG A 428 0.71 6.04 -29.86
N ALA A 429 -0.35 5.43 -30.39
CA ALA A 429 -0.64 5.49 -31.82
C ALA A 429 -0.99 6.90 -32.31
N ILE A 430 -1.62 7.73 -31.47
CA ILE A 430 -1.84 9.16 -31.76
C ILE A 430 -0.49 9.87 -31.87
N TRP A 431 0.40 9.69 -30.89
CA TRP A 431 1.74 10.27 -30.92
C TRP A 431 2.50 9.89 -32.19
N GLU A 432 2.55 8.60 -32.51
CA GLU A 432 3.21 8.10 -33.73
C GLU A 432 2.62 8.71 -35.00
N PHE A 433 1.30 8.89 -35.07
CA PHE A 433 0.67 9.54 -36.22
C PHE A 433 1.04 11.03 -36.31
N THR A 434 1.05 11.75 -35.18
CA THR A 434 1.40 13.17 -35.17
C THR A 434 2.85 13.44 -35.52
N GLU A 435 3.75 12.48 -35.28
CA GLU A 435 5.17 12.59 -35.62
C GLU A 435 5.49 12.20 -37.08
N ASN A 436 4.64 11.40 -37.73
CA ASN A 436 4.94 10.79 -39.04
C ASN A 436 4.02 11.25 -40.18
N ASP A 437 3.03 12.09 -39.91
CA ASP A 437 2.11 12.61 -40.91
C ASP A 437 2.17 14.13 -41.02
N ASP A 438 2.64 14.65 -42.15
CA ASP A 438 2.90 16.08 -42.34
C ASP A 438 1.63 16.94 -42.54
N THR A 439 0.50 16.32 -42.92
CA THR A 439 -0.73 17.06 -43.28
C THR A 439 -1.74 17.05 -42.13
N TYR A 440 -2.15 15.85 -41.70
CA TYR A 440 -3.22 15.65 -40.74
C TYR A 440 -2.71 15.44 -39.31
N GLY A 441 -1.46 15.01 -39.15
CA GLY A 441 -0.78 14.94 -37.85
C GLY A 441 -0.79 16.28 -37.11
N PRO A 442 -0.31 17.40 -37.70
CA PRO A 442 -0.36 18.72 -37.11
C PRO A 442 -1.77 19.20 -36.74
N ILE A 443 -2.78 18.86 -37.56
CA ILE A 443 -4.18 19.23 -37.29
C ILE A 443 -4.69 18.52 -36.03
N MET A 444 -4.44 17.21 -35.92
CA MET A 444 -4.80 16.43 -34.74
C MET A 444 -4.09 16.96 -33.49
N ALA A 445 -2.77 17.16 -33.58
CA ALA A 445 -1.95 17.68 -32.50
C ALA A 445 -2.45 19.06 -32.01
N ALA A 446 -2.68 20.00 -32.93
CA ALA A 446 -3.15 21.33 -32.61
C ALA A 446 -4.54 21.32 -31.93
N SER A 447 -5.44 20.45 -32.40
CA SER A 447 -6.79 20.32 -31.83
C SER A 447 -6.75 19.75 -30.42
N MET A 448 -5.95 18.69 -30.17
CA MET A 448 -5.81 18.10 -28.84
C MET A 448 -5.08 18.99 -27.83
N ARG A 449 -4.21 19.91 -28.28
CA ARG A 449 -3.58 20.93 -27.42
C ARG A 449 -4.56 22.02 -26.97
N LYS A 450 -5.63 22.24 -27.76
CA LYS A 450 -6.69 23.22 -27.46
C LYS A 450 -7.89 22.60 -26.73
N ALA A 451 -7.85 21.29 -26.47
CA ALA A 451 -8.93 20.62 -25.77
C ALA A 451 -9.23 21.29 -24.41
N GLY A 452 -10.51 21.45 -24.11
CA GLY A 452 -10.99 22.01 -22.84
C GLY A 452 -10.85 21.04 -21.66
N HIS A 453 -11.43 21.40 -20.52
CA HIS A 453 -11.39 20.59 -19.28
C HIS A 453 -9.98 20.15 -18.89
N THR A 454 -9.06 21.11 -18.83
CA THR A 454 -7.63 20.91 -18.57
C THR A 454 -7.31 20.57 -17.10
N VAL A 455 -8.29 20.16 -16.30
CA VAL A 455 -8.23 20.19 -14.83
C VAL A 455 -7.57 18.98 -14.18
N ILE A 456 -7.28 17.90 -14.93
CA ILE A 456 -6.60 16.70 -14.41
C ILE A 456 -5.15 16.70 -14.88
N ILE A 457 -4.85 16.14 -16.07
CA ILE A 457 -3.47 15.94 -16.50
C ILE A 457 -2.82 17.27 -16.90
N PRO A 458 -3.42 18.11 -17.78
CA PRO A 458 -2.76 19.34 -18.23
C PRO A 458 -2.45 20.31 -17.09
N TYR A 459 -3.34 20.43 -16.10
CA TYR A 459 -3.12 21.27 -14.93
C TYR A 459 -1.96 20.75 -14.08
N ALA A 460 -1.91 19.43 -13.84
CA ALA A 460 -0.93 18.83 -12.96
C ALA A 460 0.51 18.90 -13.50
N VAL A 461 0.70 18.87 -14.82
CA VAL A 461 2.02 18.84 -15.47
C VAL A 461 2.47 20.20 -16.02
N TYR A 462 1.67 21.26 -15.85
CA TYR A 462 2.03 22.62 -16.27
C TYR A 462 3.37 23.07 -15.64
N PRO A 463 4.28 23.73 -16.38
CA PRO A 463 4.11 24.34 -17.71
C PRO A 463 4.34 23.39 -18.90
N THR A 464 4.53 22.09 -18.67
CA THR A 464 4.70 21.13 -19.76
C THR A 464 3.41 21.03 -20.57
N GLY A 465 3.51 21.22 -21.89
CA GLY A 465 2.35 21.13 -22.78
C GLY A 465 1.81 19.70 -22.89
N THR A 466 0.53 19.58 -23.26
CA THR A 466 -0.14 18.27 -23.42
C THR A 466 -0.99 18.22 -24.68
N MET A 467 -1.12 17.04 -25.28
CA MET A 467 -2.19 16.69 -26.22
C MET A 467 -3.13 15.75 -25.50
N HIS A 468 -4.33 16.19 -25.10
CA HIS A 468 -5.19 15.40 -24.22
C HIS A 468 -6.62 15.26 -24.74
N LYS A 469 -7.34 14.29 -24.17
CA LYS A 469 -8.79 14.13 -24.33
C LYS A 469 -9.41 13.68 -23.02
N TYR A 470 -10.20 14.57 -22.43
CA TYR A 470 -11.02 14.29 -21.26
C TYR A 470 -12.25 13.43 -21.59
N GLY A 471 -12.73 12.69 -20.59
CA GLY A 471 -14.00 11.98 -20.58
C GLY A 471 -14.76 12.24 -19.29
N TRP A 472 -16.03 12.64 -19.39
CA TRP A 472 -16.89 12.85 -18.24
C TRP A 472 -18.30 12.31 -18.54
N ASP A 473 -18.70 11.31 -17.78
CA ASP A 473 -20.08 10.81 -17.65
C ASP A 473 -20.30 10.26 -16.23
N THR A 474 -21.50 9.74 -15.96
CA THR A 474 -21.80 8.97 -14.73
C THR A 474 -20.88 7.75 -14.65
N ASN A 475 -20.25 7.53 -13.50
CA ASN A 475 -19.21 6.55 -13.25
C ASN A 475 -18.01 6.62 -14.21
N ALA A 476 -17.70 7.80 -14.75
CA ALA A 476 -16.59 8.00 -15.67
C ALA A 476 -16.05 9.43 -15.57
N TYR A 477 -14.99 9.63 -14.79
CA TYR A 477 -14.24 10.89 -14.76
C TYR A 477 -12.78 10.62 -15.13
N HIS A 478 -12.40 10.98 -16.36
CA HIS A 478 -11.21 10.48 -17.02
C HIS A 478 -10.43 11.58 -17.72
N ASP A 479 -9.13 11.34 -17.89
CA ASP A 479 -8.29 12.11 -18.80
C ASP A 479 -7.19 11.21 -19.35
N ALA A 480 -6.84 11.40 -20.62
CA ALA A 480 -5.71 10.73 -21.25
C ALA A 480 -4.94 11.73 -22.08
N ALA A 481 -3.62 11.70 -21.99
CA ALA A 481 -2.75 12.70 -22.60
C ALA A 481 -1.43 12.12 -23.10
N ILE A 482 -0.90 12.76 -24.14
CA ILE A 482 0.53 12.76 -24.44
C ILE A 482 1.10 14.03 -23.83
N VAL A 483 2.03 13.87 -22.88
CA VAL A 483 2.73 14.99 -22.24
C VAL A 483 4.00 15.29 -23.03
N LEU A 484 4.13 16.54 -23.48
CA LEU A 484 5.11 17.00 -24.45
C LEU A 484 6.41 17.47 -23.77
N HIS A 485 6.94 16.62 -22.90
CA HIS A 485 8.25 16.83 -22.30
C HIS A 485 9.38 16.49 -23.29
N LYS A 486 10.65 16.80 -22.96
CA LYS A 486 11.81 16.43 -23.80
C LYS A 486 11.86 14.93 -24.10
N ASN A 487 11.45 14.13 -23.10
CA ASN A 487 11.16 12.72 -23.20
C ASN A 487 9.63 12.59 -23.14
N PRO A 488 8.91 12.66 -24.27
CA PRO A 488 7.45 12.65 -24.25
C PRO A 488 6.94 11.33 -23.67
N TYR A 489 5.77 11.36 -23.03
CA TYR A 489 5.18 10.19 -22.41
C TYR A 489 3.66 10.20 -22.52
N VAL A 490 3.05 9.02 -22.50
CA VAL A 490 1.60 8.86 -22.39
C VAL A 490 1.23 8.72 -20.92
N LEU A 491 0.13 9.35 -20.54
CA LEU A 491 -0.50 9.19 -19.24
C LEU A 491 -2.01 9.07 -19.43
N ALA A 492 -2.61 8.04 -18.83
CA ALA A 492 -4.05 7.86 -18.79
C ALA A 492 -4.52 7.68 -17.34
N VAL A 493 -5.55 8.43 -16.96
CA VAL A 493 -6.22 8.37 -15.65
C VAL A 493 -7.69 8.04 -15.88
N PHE A 494 -8.11 6.88 -15.40
CA PHE A 494 -9.49 6.40 -15.50
C PHE A 494 -10.05 6.17 -14.11
N THR A 495 -11.30 6.56 -13.87
CA THR A 495 -11.95 6.48 -12.56
C THR A 495 -13.44 6.23 -12.69
N ASP A 496 -14.03 5.52 -11.74
CA ASP A 496 -15.50 5.37 -11.66
C ASP A 496 -16.20 6.51 -10.90
N LEU A 497 -15.55 7.67 -10.77
CA LEU A 497 -16.13 8.86 -10.16
C LEU A 497 -17.20 9.47 -11.09
N ASP A 498 -18.32 9.91 -10.52
CA ASP A 498 -19.41 10.54 -11.28
C ASP A 498 -19.10 11.98 -11.73
N LYS A 499 -18.20 12.65 -11.00
CA LYS A 499 -17.89 14.06 -11.21
C LYS A 499 -16.52 14.43 -10.68
N GLY A 500 -16.01 15.55 -11.19
CA GLY A 500 -14.93 16.29 -10.56
C GLY A 500 -15.44 17.25 -9.47
N GLY A 501 -14.58 18.20 -9.12
CA GLY A 501 -14.78 19.20 -8.07
C GLY A 501 -13.43 19.54 -7.43
N ASP A 502 -13.32 20.63 -6.70
CA ASP A 502 -12.01 21.13 -6.24
C ASP A 502 -11.18 20.07 -5.50
N GLU A 503 -11.80 19.33 -4.57
CA GLU A 503 -11.12 18.26 -3.81
C GLU A 503 -10.77 17.05 -4.67
N ILE A 504 -11.70 16.57 -5.51
CA ILE A 504 -11.46 15.42 -6.41
C ILE A 504 -10.37 15.77 -7.44
N ASN A 505 -10.43 16.97 -7.99
CA ASN A 505 -9.46 17.48 -8.94
C ASN A 505 -8.09 17.59 -8.27
N ALA A 506 -8.00 18.17 -7.07
CA ALA A 506 -6.75 18.27 -6.32
C ALA A 506 -6.16 16.87 -6.03
N PHE A 507 -7.01 15.91 -5.67
CA PHE A 507 -6.59 14.53 -5.45
C PHE A 507 -5.99 13.90 -6.72
N LEU A 508 -6.71 13.92 -7.85
CA LEU A 508 -6.24 13.36 -9.11
C LEU A 508 -4.99 14.10 -9.63
N GLN A 509 -4.94 15.43 -9.47
CA GLN A 509 -3.76 16.22 -9.79
C GLN A 509 -2.54 15.81 -8.95
N GLY A 510 -2.73 15.51 -7.66
CA GLY A 510 -1.66 15.01 -6.80
C GLY A 510 -1.09 13.68 -7.31
N ALA A 511 -1.96 12.72 -7.67
CA ALA A 511 -1.52 11.45 -8.26
C ALA A 511 -0.76 11.67 -9.59
N VAL A 512 -1.28 12.54 -10.47
CA VAL A 512 -0.61 12.88 -11.73
C VAL A 512 0.74 13.57 -11.51
N LYS A 513 0.85 14.47 -10.52
CA LYS A 513 2.12 15.13 -10.18
C LYS A 513 3.17 14.13 -9.73
N MET A 514 2.80 13.18 -8.87
CA MET A 514 3.73 12.13 -8.44
C MET A 514 4.18 11.24 -9.62
N VAL A 515 3.28 10.92 -10.56
CA VAL A 515 3.65 10.21 -11.80
C VAL A 515 4.54 11.07 -12.71
N HIS A 516 4.34 12.39 -12.74
CA HIS A 516 5.22 13.31 -13.45
C HIS A 516 6.61 13.38 -12.78
N GLU A 517 6.69 13.39 -11.46
CA GLU A 517 7.96 13.32 -10.71
C GLU A 517 8.70 12.00 -11.00
N LEU A 518 7.97 10.88 -11.06
CA LEU A 518 8.48 9.58 -11.52
C LEU A 518 9.11 9.72 -12.91
N HIS A 519 8.40 10.37 -13.84
CA HIS A 519 8.91 10.64 -15.20
C HIS A 519 10.19 11.48 -15.22
N LEU A 520 10.26 12.54 -14.40
CA LEU A 520 11.40 13.44 -14.35
C LEU A 520 12.68 12.71 -13.90
N GLY A 521 12.56 11.73 -13.01
CA GLY A 521 13.70 10.91 -12.60
C GLY A 521 14.22 9.92 -13.66
N PHE A 522 13.58 9.80 -14.83
CA PHE A 522 14.14 9.12 -16.02
C PHE A 522 14.82 10.09 -17.01
N SER A 523 14.77 11.39 -16.70
CA SER A 523 15.13 12.45 -17.63
C SER A 523 16.35 13.25 -17.20
N GLU A 524 16.87 13.00 -16.00
CA GLU A 524 18.20 13.45 -15.55
C GLU A 524 19.26 12.43 -15.94
#